data_AF-A0A840UXL6-F1
#
_entry.id   AF-A0A840UXL6-F1
#
_cell.length_a   1.000
_cell.length_b   1.000
_cell.length_c   1.000
_cell.angle_alpha   90.00
_cell.angle_beta   90.00
_cell.angle_gamma   90.00
#
_symmetry.space_group_name_H-M   'P 1'
#
loop_
_entity.id
_entity.type
_entity.pdbx_description
1 polymer ?
#
loop_
_entity_poly.entity_id
_entity_poly.type
_entity_poly.pdbx_seq_one_letter_code
_entity_poly.pdbx_strand_id
1 'polypeptide(L)'
;MNTRILKAAVAITCVFIGHLANAESLTYSNWQQASEQWKRGYAFAVLSYQATIAYSNSPEHMRITRGYGKCAGEITDAAFVQVIDHYFIRHPDAITQPFIGAALNSLAEVCKPYLDQNSK
;
A
#
# COMPACT_ATOMS: atom_id res chain seq x y z
N MET A 1 -26.49 -50.25 35.76
CA MET A 1 -26.77 -49.74 34.40
C MET A 1 -26.08 -48.40 34.27
N ASN A 2 -24.97 -48.38 33.52
CA ASN A 2 -23.99 -47.30 33.45
C ASN A 2 -24.02 -46.75 32.02
N THR A 3 -24.40 -45.49 31.83
CA THR A 3 -24.34 -44.84 30.51
C THR A 3 -23.49 -43.58 30.64
N ARG A 4 -22.21 -43.71 30.25
CA ARG A 4 -21.23 -42.63 30.21
C ARG A 4 -21.55 -41.72 29.02
N ILE A 5 -21.84 -40.45 29.30
CA ILE A 5 -21.98 -39.40 28.30
C ILE A 5 -20.56 -39.02 27.85
N LEU A 6 -20.16 -39.46 26.66
CA LEU A 6 -18.96 -38.97 25.98
C LEU A 6 -19.19 -37.51 25.58
N LYS A 7 -18.55 -36.58 26.29
CA LYS A 7 -18.40 -35.20 25.82
C LYS A 7 -17.30 -35.18 24.76
N ALA A 8 -17.68 -35.08 23.49
CA ALA A 8 -16.73 -34.81 22.41
C ALA A 8 -16.28 -33.36 22.51
N ALA A 9 -15.06 -33.13 23.02
CA ALA A 9 -14.40 -31.84 22.92
C ALA A 9 -13.79 -31.72 21.50
N VAL A 10 -14.40 -30.91 20.65
CA VAL A 10 -13.81 -30.51 19.36
C VAL A 10 -12.76 -29.45 19.65
N ALA A 11 -11.53 -29.89 19.86
CA ALA A 11 -10.36 -29.01 19.89
C ALA A 11 -10.11 -28.53 18.45
N ILE A 12 -10.56 -27.32 18.14
CA ILE A 12 -10.17 -26.62 16.91
C ILE A 12 -8.71 -26.18 17.12
N THR A 13 -7.78 -27.07 16.80
CA THR A 13 -6.37 -26.73 16.71
C THR A 13 -6.20 -25.88 15.45
N CYS A 14 -6.13 -24.56 15.60
CA CYS A 14 -5.58 -23.70 14.56
C CYS A 14 -4.12 -24.10 14.36
N VAL A 15 -3.87 -25.02 13.44
CA VAL A 15 -2.53 -25.33 12.94
C VAL A 15 -2.10 -24.12 12.12
N PHE A 16 -1.54 -23.11 12.78
CA PHE A 16 -0.72 -22.11 12.13
C PHE A 16 0.56 -22.82 11.67
N ILE A 17 0.52 -23.41 10.46
CA ILE A 17 1.75 -23.77 9.76
C ILE A 17 2.42 -22.45 9.42
N GLY A 18 3.23 -21.97 10.35
CA GLY A 18 4.11 -20.82 10.17
C GLY A 18 5.15 -21.16 9.12
N HIS A 19 4.78 -21.04 7.84
CA HIS A 19 5.76 -20.71 6.84
C HIS A 19 6.28 -19.34 7.23
N LEU A 20 7.52 -19.29 7.73
CA LEU A 20 8.34 -18.08 7.75
C LEU A 20 8.57 -17.71 6.27
N ALA A 21 7.52 -17.23 5.60
CA ALA A 21 7.63 -16.60 4.31
C ALA A 21 8.46 -15.34 4.58
N ASN A 22 9.71 -15.35 4.13
CA ASN A 22 10.44 -14.10 4.00
C ASN A 22 9.56 -13.17 3.18
N ALA A 23 9.23 -12.00 3.74
CA ALA A 23 8.46 -11.00 3.03
C ALA A 23 9.33 -10.49 1.87
N GLU A 24 9.18 -11.12 0.70
CA GLU A 24 9.84 -10.67 -0.51
C GLU A 24 9.37 -9.25 -0.83
N SER A 25 10.30 -8.39 -1.23
CA SER A 25 9.96 -7.05 -1.66
C SER A 25 9.08 -7.15 -2.91
N LEU A 26 7.95 -6.44 -2.89
CA LEU A 26 7.08 -6.34 -4.05
C LEU A 26 7.88 -5.83 -5.26
N THR A 27 7.78 -6.55 -6.38
CA THR A 27 8.37 -6.16 -7.67
C THR A 27 7.29 -5.75 -8.67
N TYR A 28 7.68 -5.10 -9.78
CA TYR A 28 6.76 -4.80 -10.87
C TYR A 28 6.14 -6.07 -11.49
N SER A 29 6.91 -7.17 -11.57
CA SER A 29 6.39 -8.45 -12.06
C SER A 29 5.27 -9.00 -11.16
N ASN A 30 5.45 -8.92 -9.83
CA ASN A 30 4.39 -9.31 -8.89
C ASN A 30 3.16 -8.42 -9.03
N TRP A 31 3.37 -7.11 -9.20
CA TRP A 31 2.28 -6.16 -9.43
C TRP A 31 1.46 -6.50 -10.67
N GLN A 32 2.12 -6.78 -11.80
CA GLN A 32 1.43 -7.14 -13.05
C GLN A 32 0.58 -8.41 -12.92
N GLN A 33 1.00 -9.35 -12.07
CA GLN A 33 0.28 -10.61 -11.81
C GLN A 33 -0.78 -10.49 -10.70
N ALA A 34 -0.76 -9.40 -9.93
CA ALA A 34 -1.68 -9.22 -8.82
C ALA A 34 -3.11 -8.97 -9.32
N SER A 35 -4.10 -9.43 -8.54
CA SER A 35 -5.49 -9.12 -8.82
C SER A 35 -5.76 -7.62 -8.63
N GLU A 36 -6.72 -7.09 -9.40
CA GLU A 36 -7.13 -5.69 -9.27
C GLU A 36 -7.55 -5.33 -7.85
N GLN A 37 -8.24 -6.23 -7.14
CA GLN A 37 -8.62 -5.99 -5.75
C GLN A 37 -7.40 -5.84 -4.84
N TRP A 38 -6.36 -6.65 -5.05
CA TRP A 38 -5.12 -6.55 -4.29
C TRP A 38 -4.39 -5.24 -4.59
N LYS A 39 -4.25 -4.87 -5.87
CA LYS A 39 -3.61 -3.61 -6.30
C LYS A 39 -4.30 -2.40 -5.69
N ARG A 40 -5.64 -2.39 -5.70
CA ARG A 40 -6.45 -1.33 -5.09
C ARG A 40 -6.24 -1.23 -3.59
N GLY A 41 -6.16 -2.37 -2.89
CA GLY A 41 -5.82 -2.40 -1.46
C GLY A 41 -4.44 -1.82 -1.17
N TYR A 42 -3.44 -2.17 -1.98
CA TYR A 42 -2.09 -1.59 -1.88
C TYR A 42 -2.10 -0.07 -2.14
N ALA A 43 -2.74 0.37 -3.22
CA ALA A 43 -2.87 1.77 -3.59
C ALA A 43 -3.55 2.58 -2.48
N PHE A 44 -4.64 2.06 -1.92
CA PHE A 44 -5.33 2.67 -0.77
C PHE A 44 -4.41 2.81 0.45
N ALA A 45 -3.62 1.78 0.77
CA ALA A 45 -2.70 1.82 1.90
C ALA A 45 -1.60 2.88 1.70
N VAL A 46 -1.03 2.99 0.50
CA VAL A 46 -0.04 4.02 0.17
C VAL A 46 -0.63 5.43 0.28
N LEU A 47 -1.80 5.68 -0.31
CA LEU A 47 -2.50 6.97 -0.23
C LEU A 47 -2.76 7.34 1.24
N SER A 48 -3.31 6.41 2.02
CA SER A 48 -3.63 6.62 3.42
C SER A 48 -2.39 6.92 4.25
N TYR A 49 -1.31 6.17 4.05
CA TYR A 49 -0.05 6.37 4.78
C TYR A 49 0.51 7.77 4.51
N GLN A 50 0.64 8.16 3.24
CA GLN A 50 1.22 9.46 2.86
C GLN A 50 0.35 10.64 3.29
N ALA A 51 -0.97 10.45 3.33
CA ALA A 51 -1.91 11.47 3.78
C ALA A 51 -1.95 11.67 5.32
N THR A 52 -1.48 10.69 6.10
CA THR A 52 -1.69 10.69 7.56
C THR A 52 -0.41 10.71 8.38
N ILE A 53 0.69 10.16 7.87
CA ILE A 53 1.92 9.98 8.64
C ILE A 53 2.94 11.03 8.21
N ALA A 54 3.27 11.93 9.15
CA ALA A 54 4.42 12.82 9.03
C ALA A 54 5.66 12.12 9.57
N TYR A 55 6.76 12.13 8.81
CA TYR A 55 8.02 11.49 9.22
C TYR A 55 8.62 12.13 10.49
N SER A 56 8.37 13.42 10.71
CA SER A 56 8.72 14.12 11.94
C SER A 56 7.72 15.22 12.26
N ASN A 57 7.78 15.76 13.48
CA ASN A 57 6.98 16.92 13.89
C ASN A 57 7.54 18.25 13.35
N SER A 58 8.40 18.26 12.32
CA SER A 58 8.84 19.52 11.73
C SER A 58 7.69 20.15 10.92
N PRO A 59 7.58 21.50 10.89
CA PRO A 59 6.58 22.19 10.09
C PRO A 59 6.60 21.77 8.61
N GLU A 60 7.79 21.52 8.07
CA GLU A 60 7.97 21.05 6.69
C GLU A 60 7.30 19.71 6.42
N HIS A 61 7.55 18.69 7.25
CA HIS A 61 6.95 17.37 7.08
C HIS A 61 5.44 17.43 7.24
N MET A 62 4.91 18.23 8.18
CA MET A 62 3.47 18.42 8.31
C MET A 62 2.85 19.07 7.07
N ARG A 63 3.52 20.02 6.42
CA ARG A 63 3.04 20.62 5.16
C ARG A 63 3.00 19.60 4.02
N ILE A 64 4.03 18.76 3.91
CA ILE A 64 4.08 17.68 2.91
C ILE A 64 2.91 16.71 3.13
N THR A 65 2.70 16.24 4.37
CA THR A 65 1.57 15.37 4.72
C THR A 65 0.22 16.03 4.40
N ARG A 66 0.05 17.34 4.66
CA ARG A 66 -1.17 18.07 4.27
C ARG A 66 -1.34 18.16 2.74
N GLY A 67 -0.25 18.36 2.00
CA GLY A 67 -0.26 18.35 0.54
C GLY A 67 -0.73 17.01 -0.01
N TYR A 68 -0.15 15.91 0.49
CA TYR A 68 -0.62 14.56 0.17
C TYR A 68 -2.05 14.31 0.64
N GLY A 69 -2.46 14.78 1.81
CA GLY A 69 -3.83 14.65 2.30
C GLY A 69 -4.87 15.30 1.39
N LYS A 70 -4.58 16.49 0.86
CA LYS A 70 -5.43 17.15 -0.14
C LYS A 70 -5.48 16.37 -1.45
N CYS A 71 -4.32 15.98 -1.98
CA CYS A 71 -4.23 15.20 -3.22
C CYS A 71 -4.95 13.84 -3.10
N ALA A 72 -4.71 13.12 -2.00
CA ALA A 72 -5.31 11.82 -1.72
C ALA A 72 -6.83 11.89 -1.59
N GLY A 73 -7.39 13.02 -1.14
CA GLY A 73 -8.83 13.25 -1.10
C GLY A 73 -9.49 13.33 -2.47
N GLU A 74 -8.73 13.63 -3.52
CA GLU A 74 -9.22 13.82 -4.90
C GLU A 74 -8.95 12.60 -5.80
N ILE A 75 -8.19 11.61 -5.32
CA ILE A 75 -7.80 10.42 -6.10
C ILE A 75 -8.36 9.15 -5.47
N THR A 76 -9.05 8.34 -6.27
CA THR A 76 -9.51 7.02 -5.84
C THR A 76 -8.37 6.01 -5.90
N ASP A 77 -8.45 4.94 -5.11
CA ASP A 77 -7.48 3.84 -5.16
C ASP A 77 -7.38 3.22 -6.57
N ALA A 78 -8.50 3.09 -7.29
CA ALA A 78 -8.52 2.57 -8.65
C ALA A 78 -7.82 3.52 -9.64
N ALA A 79 -8.01 4.84 -9.51
CA ALA A 79 -7.28 5.81 -10.33
C ALA A 79 -5.79 5.78 -10.02
N PHE A 80 -5.40 5.59 -8.75
CA PHE A 80 -4.00 5.52 -8.38
C PHE A 80 -3.30 4.25 -8.89
N VAL A 81 -4.00 3.11 -8.98
CA VAL A 81 -3.47 1.91 -9.68
C VAL A 81 -3.06 2.25 -11.11
N GLN A 82 -3.91 2.97 -11.86
CA GLN A 82 -3.60 3.39 -13.23
C GLN A 82 -2.43 4.36 -13.30
N VAL A 83 -2.31 5.28 -12.33
CA VAL A 83 -1.16 6.19 -12.23
C VAL A 83 0.15 5.42 -12.06
N ILE A 84 0.16 4.36 -11.24
CA ILE A 84 1.32 3.51 -11.04
C ILE A 84 1.67 2.76 -12.35
N ASP A 85 0.68 2.15 -13.01
CA ASP A 85 0.91 1.45 -14.29
C ASP A 85 1.47 2.40 -15.36
N HIS A 86 0.90 3.60 -15.49
CA HIS A 86 1.40 4.62 -16.40
C HIS A 86 2.79 5.15 -16.04
N TYR A 87 3.17 5.12 -14.75
CA TYR A 87 4.50 5.49 -14.32
C TYR A 87 5.55 4.53 -14.88
N PHE A 88 5.34 3.22 -14.79
CA PHE A 88 6.29 2.24 -15.35
C PHE A 88 6.39 2.29 -16.88
N ILE A 89 5.32 2.70 -17.57
CA ILE A 89 5.37 2.95 -19.02
C ILE A 89 6.28 4.15 -19.35
N ARG A 90 6.21 5.23 -18.55
CA ARG A 90 7.04 6.43 -18.76
C ARG A 90 8.47 6.29 -18.24
N HIS A 91 8.68 5.40 -17.27
CA HIS A 91 9.95 5.17 -16.57
C HIS A 91 10.32 3.68 -16.61
N PRO A 92 10.70 3.14 -17.79
CA PRO A 92 10.98 1.71 -17.93
C PRO A 92 12.18 1.23 -17.08
N ASP A 93 13.10 2.13 -16.72
CA ASP A 93 14.21 1.85 -15.80
C ASP A 93 13.74 1.57 -14.36
N ALA A 94 12.56 2.07 -13.97
CA ALA A 94 11.97 1.85 -12.64
C ALA A 94 11.61 0.38 -12.38
N ILE A 95 11.50 -0.47 -13.40
CA ILE A 95 11.19 -1.91 -13.26
C ILE A 95 12.19 -2.62 -12.35
N THR A 96 13.45 -2.15 -12.33
CA THR A 96 14.53 -2.72 -11.50
C THR A 96 14.56 -2.19 -10.07
N GLN A 97 13.77 -1.17 -9.76
CA GLN A 97 13.74 -0.53 -8.45
C GLN A 97 12.74 -1.23 -7.52
N PRO A 98 12.87 -1.07 -6.18
CA PRO A 98 11.82 -1.49 -5.26
C PRO A 98 10.48 -0.87 -5.63
N PHE A 99 9.42 -1.68 -5.75
CA PHE A 99 8.13 -1.21 -6.27
C PHE A 99 7.55 -0.04 -5.47
N ILE A 100 7.73 -0.03 -4.15
CA ILE A 100 7.28 1.06 -3.29
C ILE A 100 7.90 2.40 -3.71
N GLY A 101 9.15 2.43 -4.16
CA GLY A 101 9.80 3.65 -4.65
C GLY A 101 9.09 4.20 -5.89
N ALA A 102 8.82 3.34 -6.87
CA ALA A 102 8.07 3.72 -8.07
C ALA A 102 6.65 4.19 -7.73
N ALA A 103 5.95 3.51 -6.82
CA ALA A 103 4.62 3.91 -6.37
C ALA A 103 4.63 5.30 -5.71
N LEU A 104 5.59 5.56 -4.82
CA LEU A 104 5.74 6.87 -4.18
C LEU A 104 6.11 7.97 -5.16
N ASN A 105 7.00 7.69 -6.12
CA ASN A 105 7.34 8.65 -7.17
C ASN A 105 6.13 8.98 -8.05
N SER A 106 5.35 7.96 -8.43
CA SER A 106 4.12 8.16 -9.22
C SER A 106 3.11 9.03 -8.46
N LEU A 107 3.00 8.86 -7.14
CA LEU A 107 2.15 9.70 -6.29
C LEU A 107 2.69 11.13 -6.21
N ALA A 108 3.99 11.30 -6.01
CA ALA A 108 4.62 12.62 -5.96
C ALA A 108 4.43 13.40 -7.27
N GLU A 109 4.49 12.73 -8.43
CA GLU A 109 4.25 13.36 -9.73
C GLU A 109 2.80 13.86 -9.88
N VAL A 110 1.81 13.02 -9.57
CA VAL A 110 0.40 13.44 -9.67
C VAL A 110 0.02 14.46 -8.60
N CYS A 111 0.64 14.39 -7.42
CA CYS A 111 0.39 15.32 -6.32
C CYS A 111 1.23 16.60 -6.36
N LYS A 112 2.13 16.74 -7.34
CA LYS A 112 3.02 17.90 -7.47
C LYS A 112 2.32 19.26 -7.31
N PRO A 113 1.14 19.52 -7.91
CA PRO A 113 0.45 20.79 -7.73
C PRO A 113 0.09 21.09 -6.27
N TYR A 114 -0.24 20.06 -5.48
CA TYR A 114 -0.55 20.20 -4.07
C TYR A 114 0.72 20.37 -3.23
N LEU A 115 1.79 19.65 -3.56
CA LEU A 115 3.06 19.76 -2.83
C LEU A 115 3.71 21.13 -3.03
N ASP A 116 3.72 21.63 -4.26
CA ASP A 116 4.29 22.94 -4.59
C ASP A 116 3.51 24.08 -3.89
N GLN A 117 2.18 23.99 -3.82
CA GLN A 117 1.35 24.98 -3.11
C GLN A 117 1.60 25.03 -1.59
N ASN A 118 1.97 23.90 -0.97
CA ASN A 118 2.25 23.83 0.46
C ASN A 118 3.75 23.99 0.79
N SER A 119 4.60 24.31 -0.20
CA SER A 119 6.05 24.50 -0.03
C SER A 119 6.47 25.93 0.34
N LYS A 120 5.57 26.92 0.15
CA LYS A 120 5.73 28.32 0.56
C LYS A 120 5.25 28.54 2.00
#